data_AF-A0A7L4AA59-F1
#
_entry.id   AF-A0A7L4AA59-F1
#
_cell.length_a   1.000
_cell.length_b   1.000
_cell.length_c   1.000
_cell.angle_alpha   90.00
_cell.angle_beta   90.00
_cell.angle_gamma   90.00
#
_symmetry.space_group_name_H-M   'P 1'
#
loop_
_entity.id
_entity.type
_entity.pdbx_description
1 polymer ?
#
loop_
_entity_poly.entity_id
_entity_poly.type
_entity_poly.pdbx_seq_one_letter_code
_entity_poly.pdbx_strand_id
1 'polypeptide(L)'
;RTINLNSSLLQQVIERKREVLCILREKIITTQKCAISEHIQTEEKISGVMGCSTKIVKVSVSETGSMMKDSSVILEIPPATTIAYGVIELFIKHSGQFEFCLLDEQQGGFEKESTEGSTYPHSALIRDASFLYQPDA
;
A
#
# COMPACT_ATOMS: atom_id res chain seq x y z
N ARG A 1 -6.34 12.59 -22.98
CA ARG A 1 -4.88 12.37 -23.07
C ARG A 1 -4.66 10.87 -23.07
N THR A 2 -3.79 10.34 -23.92
CA THR A 2 -3.45 8.91 -23.98
C THR A 2 -2.08 8.66 -23.35
N ILE A 3 -1.87 7.45 -22.86
CA ILE A 3 -0.57 6.94 -22.45
C ILE A 3 0.22 6.53 -23.71
N ASN A 4 1.46 6.98 -23.82
CA ASN A 4 2.35 6.57 -24.92
C ASN A 4 2.96 5.18 -24.64
N LEU A 5 2.34 4.14 -25.20
CA LEU A 5 2.78 2.76 -25.08
C LEU A 5 4.16 2.47 -25.71
N ASN A 6 4.64 3.35 -26.59
CA ASN A 6 5.98 3.25 -27.18
C ASN A 6 7.08 3.85 -26.28
N SER A 7 6.75 4.31 -25.08
CA SER A 7 7.78 4.72 -24.12
C SER A 7 8.59 3.52 -23.65
N SER A 8 9.90 3.68 -23.55
CA SER A 8 10.82 2.62 -23.10
C SER A 8 10.45 2.06 -21.73
N LEU A 9 9.92 2.89 -20.84
CA LEU A 9 9.42 2.47 -19.54
C LEU A 9 8.28 1.46 -19.67
N LEU A 10 7.27 1.77 -20.50
CA LEU A 10 6.10 0.89 -20.64
C LEU A 10 6.43 -0.39 -21.39
N GLN A 11 7.27 -0.32 -22.42
CA GLN A 11 7.78 -1.52 -23.08
C GLN A 11 8.44 -2.46 -22.07
N GLN A 12 9.31 -1.95 -21.18
CA GLN A 12 9.93 -2.76 -20.14
C GLN A 12 8.94 -3.32 -19.11
N VAL A 13 7.92 -2.55 -18.73
CA VAL A 13 6.87 -3.01 -17.80
C VAL A 13 6.10 -4.18 -18.40
N ILE A 14 5.68 -4.03 -19.67
CA ILE A 14 4.93 -5.03 -20.42
C ILE A 14 5.78 -6.29 -20.65
N GLU A 15 7.02 -6.15 -21.13
CA GLU A 15 7.96 -7.26 -21.36
C GLU A 15 8.26 -8.06 -20.10
N ARG A 16 8.42 -7.37 -18.95
CA ARG A 16 8.67 -8.02 -17.67
C ARG A 16 7.42 -8.63 -17.03
N LYS A 17 6.29 -8.63 -17.74
CA LYS A 17 4.99 -9.11 -17.24
C LYS A 17 4.60 -8.46 -15.92
N ARG A 18 4.97 -7.20 -15.72
CA ARG A 18 4.47 -6.43 -14.57
C ARG A 18 3.06 -6.00 -14.90
N GLU A 19 2.11 -6.48 -14.11
CA GLU A 19 0.73 -6.49 -14.56
C GLU A 19 0.04 -5.14 -14.36
N VAL A 20 0.43 -4.34 -13.36
CA VAL A 20 -0.35 -3.18 -12.93
C VAL A 20 0.51 -1.92 -12.76
N LEU A 21 -0.01 -0.81 -13.28
CA LEU A 21 0.49 0.53 -12.99
C LEU A 21 -0.51 1.25 -12.09
N CYS A 22 0.00 2.05 -11.16
CA CYS A 22 -0.82 2.83 -10.25
C CYS A 22 -0.40 4.29 -10.25
N ILE A 23 -1.35 5.18 -9.97
CA ILE A 23 -1.08 6.60 -9.72
C ILE A 23 -1.16 6.89 -8.23
N LEU A 24 -0.27 7.75 -7.74
CA LEU A 24 -0.35 8.27 -6.39
C LEU A 24 -1.54 9.24 -6.30
N ARG A 25 -2.49 8.96 -5.41
CA ARG A 25 -3.66 9.80 -5.17
C ARG A 25 -3.46 10.68 -3.93
N GLU A 26 -2.99 10.08 -2.86
CA GLU A 26 -2.85 10.72 -1.55
C GLU A 26 -1.60 10.24 -0.83
N LYS A 27 -1.09 11.08 0.07
CA LYS A 27 0.10 10.77 0.87
C LYS A 27 -0.02 11.36 2.26
N ILE A 28 0.47 10.62 3.24
CA ILE A 28 0.68 11.10 4.61
C ILE A 28 2.13 11.52 4.71
N ILE A 29 2.37 12.76 5.13
CA ILE A 29 3.71 13.34 5.25
C ILE A 29 4.00 13.76 6.68
N THR A 30 5.27 13.72 7.08
CA THR A 30 5.73 14.41 8.29
C THR A 30 5.63 15.92 8.07
N THR A 31 5.16 16.65 9.09
CA THR A 31 5.11 18.12 9.06
C THR A 31 6.33 18.76 9.72
N GLN A 32 6.99 18.00 10.60
CA GLN A 32 8.15 18.43 11.38
C GLN A 32 9.19 17.30 11.42
N LYS A 33 10.40 17.61 11.91
CA LYS A 33 11.42 16.59 12.16
C LYS A 33 10.94 15.73 13.33
N CYS A 34 11.02 14.42 13.20
CA CYS A 34 10.77 13.49 14.30
C CYS A 34 11.82 12.38 14.31
N ALA A 35 11.86 11.58 15.38
CA ALA A 35 12.79 10.49 15.51
C ALA A 35 12.08 9.23 16.00
N ILE A 36 12.46 8.07 15.49
CA ILE A 36 11.97 6.77 15.93
C ILE A 36 13.10 6.11 16.70
N SER A 37 12.87 5.77 17.97
CA SER A 37 13.82 5.04 18.81
C SER A 37 13.33 3.63 19.09
N GLU A 38 14.12 2.61 18.75
CA GLU A 38 13.84 1.24 19.22
C GLU A 38 14.24 1.11 20.70
N HIS A 39 13.28 0.78 21.56
CA HIS A 39 13.52 0.50 22.97
C HIS A 39 13.44 -1.00 23.22
N ILE A 40 14.59 -1.68 23.26
CA ILE A 40 14.67 -3.09 23.66
C ILE A 40 14.54 -3.16 25.18
N GLN A 41 13.35 -3.48 25.69
CA GLN A 41 13.21 -3.93 27.08
C GLN A 41 13.72 -5.37 27.15
N THR A 42 14.99 -5.56 27.52
CA THR A 42 15.43 -6.84 28.05
C THR A 42 14.90 -6.93 29.47
N GLU A 43 13.68 -7.44 29.63
CA GLU A 43 13.22 -7.87 30.95
C GLU A 43 14.06 -9.10 31.35
N GLU A 44 15.16 -8.87 32.07
CA GLU A 44 15.81 -9.94 32.81
C GLU A 44 14.93 -10.31 34.00
N LYS A 45 13.88 -11.08 33.74
CA LYS A 45 13.25 -11.90 34.77
C LYS A 45 13.30 -13.36 34.34
N ILE A 46 14.47 -13.95 34.47
CA ILE A 46 14.64 -15.41 34.43
C ILE A 46 14.94 -15.90 35.84
N SER A 47 13.88 -16.01 36.63
CA SER A 47 13.75 -17.10 37.59
C SER A 47 12.55 -17.93 37.12
N GLY A 48 12.83 -18.98 36.33
CA GLY A 48 11.85 -20.01 35.97
C GLY A 48 11.27 -19.93 34.54
N VAL A 49 11.73 -20.87 33.71
CA VAL A 49 11.05 -21.57 32.59
C VAL A 49 10.20 -20.73 31.59
N MET A 50 10.76 -20.61 30.38
CA MET A 50 10.11 -20.33 29.08
C MET A 50 9.38 -18.97 28.94
N GLY A 51 10.14 -17.90 28.66
CA GLY A 51 9.60 -16.57 28.37
C GLY A 51 9.38 -16.32 26.87
N CYS A 52 8.14 -16.08 26.47
CA CYS A 52 7.83 -15.48 25.17
C CYS A 52 8.11 -13.97 25.21
N SER A 53 9.15 -13.51 24.51
CA SER A 53 9.44 -12.06 24.40
C SER A 53 8.41 -11.38 23.49
N THR A 54 7.56 -10.50 24.03
CA THR A 54 6.73 -9.59 23.22
C THR A 54 7.46 -8.26 23.05
N LYS A 55 7.80 -7.92 21.79
CA LYS A 55 8.52 -6.68 21.46
C LYS A 55 7.53 -5.53 21.29
N ILE A 56 7.63 -4.49 22.13
CA ILE A 56 6.80 -3.29 22.04
C ILE A 56 7.61 -2.17 21.40
N VAL A 57 7.21 -1.73 20.21
CA VAL A 57 7.80 -0.56 19.53
C VAL A 57 7.11 0.70 20.06
N LYS A 58 7.87 1.60 20.69
CA LYS A 58 7.35 2.89 21.20
C LYS A 58 7.82 4.03 20.29
N VAL A 59 6.87 4.81 19.78
CA VAL A 59 7.13 6.01 18.96
C VAL A 59 7.00 7.25 19.86
N SER A 60 8.02 8.10 19.93
CA SER A 60 8.01 9.36 20.69
C SER A 60 8.38 10.54 19.78
N VAL A 61 7.92 11.74 20.13
CA VAL A 61 8.29 12.99 19.49
C VAL A 61 9.06 13.80 20.53
N SER A 62 10.36 14.02 20.35
CA SER A 62 11.17 14.84 21.25
C SER A 62 11.72 16.09 20.54
N GLU A 63 11.66 17.23 21.24
CA GLU A 63 12.12 18.54 20.74
C GLU A 63 13.50 18.93 21.33
N THR A 64 14.05 18.15 22.26
CA THR A 64 15.26 18.54 23.00
C THR A 64 16.34 17.45 23.00
N GLY A 65 17.54 17.85 22.53
CA GLY A 65 18.69 16.99 22.33
C GLY A 65 19.48 16.69 23.60
N SER A 66 18.96 15.81 24.46
CA SER A 66 19.77 15.13 25.47
C SER A 66 19.46 13.64 25.50
N MET A 67 20.43 12.81 25.08
CA MET A 67 20.32 11.36 25.06
C MET A 67 21.28 10.76 26.09
N MET A 68 20.73 10.17 27.15
CA MET A 68 21.44 9.18 27.96
C MET A 68 21.53 7.88 27.14
N LYS A 69 22.74 7.31 27.13
CA LYS A 69 23.22 6.30 26.19
C LYS A 69 22.84 4.90 26.66
N ASP A 70 21.67 4.43 26.25
CA ASP A 70 21.35 3.01 26.08
C ASP A 70 21.25 2.72 24.58
N SER A 71 21.48 1.47 24.14
CA SER A 71 21.63 1.01 22.74
C SER A 71 20.44 1.25 21.78
N SER A 72 19.66 2.31 21.97
CA SER A 72 18.60 2.75 21.08
C SER A 72 19.16 3.12 19.70
N VAL A 73 18.72 2.40 18.67
CA VAL A 73 18.87 2.85 17.29
C VAL A 73 17.84 3.97 17.09
N ILE A 74 18.32 5.17 16.80
CA ILE A 74 17.48 6.33 16.50
C ILE A 74 17.47 6.54 14.99
N LEU A 75 16.29 6.42 14.37
CA LEU A 75 16.04 6.83 12.99
C LEU A 75 15.42 8.24 13.00
N GLU A 76 16.16 9.24 12.54
CA GLU A 76 15.61 10.58 12.33
C GLU A 76 14.86 10.69 11.01
N ILE A 77 13.67 11.29 11.04
CA ILE A 77 12.81 11.55 9.88
C ILE A 77 12.66 13.06 9.72
N PRO A 78 13.12 13.65 8.60
CA PRO A 78 12.95 15.07 8.30
C PRO A 78 11.48 15.47 8.06
N PRO A 79 11.15 16.78 8.12
CA PRO A 79 9.89 17.30 7.63
C PRO A 79 9.65 16.96 6.15
N ALA A 80 8.39 16.93 5.73
CA ALA A 80 7.93 16.63 4.38
C ALA A 80 8.29 15.23 3.85
N THR A 81 8.58 14.28 4.74
CA THR A 81 8.84 12.88 4.39
C THR A 81 7.50 12.14 4.25
N THR A 82 7.27 11.47 3.10
CA THR A 82 6.10 10.60 2.93
C THR A 82 6.26 9.33 3.75
N ILE A 83 5.32 9.06 4.65
CA ILE A 83 5.32 7.86 5.53
C ILE A 83 4.30 6.81 5.10
N ALA A 84 3.26 7.22 4.37
CA ALA A 84 2.27 6.32 3.78
C ALA A 84 1.66 6.97 2.55
N TYR A 85 1.09 6.15 1.67
CA TYR A 85 0.47 6.62 0.44
C TYR A 85 -0.75 5.78 0.06
N GLY A 86 -1.72 6.41 -0.60
CA GLY A 86 -2.84 5.77 -1.27
C GLY A 86 -2.67 5.87 -2.79
N VAL A 87 -2.91 4.77 -3.49
CA VAL A 87 -2.80 4.68 -4.96
C VAL A 87 -4.12 4.29 -5.60
N ILE A 88 -4.26 4.59 -6.88
CA ILE A 88 -5.33 4.07 -7.73
C ILE A 88 -4.68 3.29 -8.87
N GLU A 89 -5.13 2.05 -9.10
CA GLU A 89 -4.67 1.25 -10.23
C GLU A 89 -5.22 1.79 -11.57
N LEU A 90 -4.47 1.55 -12.65
CA LEU A 90 -4.84 1.92 -14.00
C LEU A 90 -5.15 0.67 -14.82
N PHE A 91 -6.27 0.67 -15.52
CA PHE A 91 -6.50 -0.25 -16.63
C PHE A 91 -6.18 0.45 -17.96
N ILE A 92 -5.26 -0.10 -18.75
CA ILE A 92 -4.69 0.54 -19.94
C ILE A 92 -5.01 -0.29 -21.18
N LYS A 93 -5.71 0.32 -22.12
CA LYS A 93 -6.10 -0.26 -23.41
C LYS A 93 -4.94 -0.21 -24.41
N HIS A 94 -4.98 -1.05 -25.45
CA HIS A 94 -4.02 -1.04 -26.55
C HIS A 94 -3.99 0.29 -27.31
N SER A 95 -5.09 1.03 -27.29
CA SER A 95 -5.17 2.41 -27.82
C SER A 95 -4.40 3.44 -27.00
N GLY A 96 -3.85 3.07 -25.84
CA GLY A 96 -3.26 3.98 -24.86
C GLY A 96 -4.28 4.75 -24.03
N GLN A 97 -5.58 4.54 -24.26
CA GLN A 97 -6.62 5.02 -23.35
C GLN A 97 -6.54 4.26 -22.04
N PHE A 98 -6.93 4.92 -20.94
CA PHE A 98 -6.85 4.32 -19.62
C PHE A 98 -8.05 4.68 -18.76
N GLU A 99 -8.31 3.84 -17.77
CA GLU A 99 -9.38 3.98 -16.79
C GLU A 99 -8.79 3.86 -15.38
N PHE A 100 -9.40 4.58 -14.43
CA PHE A 100 -9.06 4.49 -13.02
C PHE A 100 -9.88 3.36 -12.38
N CYS A 101 -9.21 2.39 -11.78
CA CYS A 101 -9.85 1.29 -11.07
C CYS A 101 -10.31 1.80 -9.69
N LEU A 102 -11.54 2.32 -9.64
CA LEU A 102 -12.10 2.96 -8.43
C LEU A 102 -12.94 2.02 -7.57
N LEU A 103 -13.40 0.90 -8.15
CA LEU A 103 -14.24 -0.09 -7.49
C LEU A 103 -13.40 -1.35 -7.24
N ASP A 104 -13.66 -2.05 -6.14
CA ASP A 104 -12.91 -3.24 -5.74
C ASP A 104 -12.97 -4.38 -6.78
N GLU A 105 -14.04 -4.41 -7.59
CA GLU A 105 -14.22 -5.37 -8.67
C GLU A 105 -13.40 -5.04 -9.94
N GLN A 106 -12.82 -3.83 -10.02
CA GLN A 106 -12.00 -3.42 -11.15
C GLN A 106 -10.54 -3.75 -10.89
N GLN A 107 -9.99 -4.65 -11.69
CA GLN A 107 -8.57 -4.98 -11.65
C GLN A 107 -7.78 -4.06 -12.59
N GLY A 108 -6.69 -3.47 -12.10
CA GLY A 108 -5.76 -2.74 -12.94
C GLY A 108 -4.99 -3.64 -13.90
N GLY A 109 -4.32 -2.99 -14.85
CA GLY A 109 -3.33 -3.60 -15.71
C GLY A 109 -3.46 -3.25 -17.17
N PHE A 110 -2.99 -4.15 -18.04
CA PHE A 110 -3.01 -3.94 -19.48
C PHE A 110 -4.06 -4.83 -20.14
N GLU A 111 -4.77 -4.28 -21.12
CA GLU A 111 -5.66 -5.03 -22.00
C GLU A 111 -4.89 -6.19 -22.64
N LYS A 112 -5.45 -7.40 -22.58
CA LYS A 112 -4.85 -8.61 -23.15
C LYS A 112 -5.40 -8.80 -24.57
N GLU A 113 -4.54 -9.21 -25.49
CA GLU A 113 -5.00 -9.61 -26.82
C GLU A 113 -5.93 -10.82 -26.67
N SER A 114 -7.17 -10.69 -27.10
CA SER A 114 -8.14 -11.78 -27.04
C SER A 114 -7.66 -12.88 -27.98
N THR A 115 -7.14 -13.97 -27.42
CA THR A 115 -7.06 -15.23 -28.15
C THR A 115 -8.48 -15.76 -28.28
N GLU A 116 -9.20 -15.27 -29.29
CA GLU A 116 -10.33 -15.91 -29.95
C GLU A 116 -11.37 -16.59 -29.03
N GLY A 117 -12.47 -15.89 -28.73
CA GLY A 117 -13.76 -16.55 -28.52
C GLY A 117 -14.39 -16.56 -27.12
N SER A 118 -14.41 -15.44 -26.39
CA SER A 118 -15.49 -15.23 -25.42
C SER A 118 -16.10 -13.83 -25.56
N THR A 119 -17.27 -13.81 -26.18
CA THR A 119 -18.25 -12.75 -26.03
C THR A 119 -18.60 -12.66 -24.55
N TYR A 120 -18.00 -11.72 -23.81
CA TYR A 120 -18.57 -11.29 -22.54
C TYR A 120 -19.65 -10.25 -22.87
N PRO A 121 -20.94 -10.57 -22.67
CA PRO A 121 -21.95 -9.56 -22.81
C PRO A 121 -21.74 -8.52 -21.71
N HIS A 122 -21.72 -7.27 -22.16
CA HIS A 122 -22.15 -6.09 -21.45
C HIS A 122 -23.10 -6.45 -20.28
N SER A 123 -22.72 -6.06 -19.05
CA SER A 123 -23.62 -5.84 -17.91
C SER A 123 -24.69 -6.92 -17.68
N ALA A 124 -24.31 -8.03 -17.04
CA ALA A 124 -25.29 -8.83 -16.33
C ALA A 124 -25.66 -8.10 -15.03
N LEU A 125 -26.84 -7.48 -15.03
CA LEU A 125 -27.60 -7.16 -13.82
C LEU A 125 -27.70 -8.43 -12.95
N ILE A 126 -26.93 -8.51 -11.87
CA ILE A 126 -27.12 -9.56 -10.87
C ILE A 126 -28.02 -9.00 -9.78
N ARG A 127 -29.31 -9.20 -10.06
CA ARG A 127 -30.39 -9.69 -9.18
C ARG A 127 -30.14 -9.59 -7.67
N ASP A 128 -31.04 -8.84 -7.03
CA ASP A 128 -31.38 -8.85 -5.60
C ASP A 128 -30.92 -10.10 -4.86
N ALA A 129 -29.98 -9.91 -3.93
CA ALA A 129 -29.88 -10.72 -2.74
C ALA A 129 -30.01 -9.77 -1.55
N SER A 130 -31.27 -9.58 -1.13
CA SER A 130 -31.65 -9.04 0.16
C SER A 130 -30.94 -9.83 1.26
N PHE A 131 -29.86 -9.26 1.81
CA PHE A 131 -29.27 -9.73 3.06
C PHE A 131 -30.19 -9.29 4.21
N LEU A 132 -31.08 -10.20 4.62
CA LEU A 132 -31.72 -10.17 5.92
C LEU A 132 -30.62 -10.25 6.99
N TYR A 133 -30.32 -9.12 7.61
CA TYR A 133 -29.56 -9.05 8.85
C TYR A 133 -30.57 -8.76 9.97
N GLN A 134 -30.92 -9.77 10.76
CA GLN A 134 -31.54 -9.56 12.08
C GLN A 134 -30.43 -9.52 13.12
N PRO A 135 -30.33 -8.45 13.94
CA PRO A 135 -29.50 -8.47 15.13
C PRO A 135 -30.26 -9.18 16.26
N ASP A 136 -29.65 -10.20 16.85
CA ASP A 136 -30.07 -10.70 18.16
C ASP A 136 -29.54 -9.76 19.26
N ALA A 137 -30.42 -9.52 20.23
CA ALA A 137 -30.32 -8.55 21.33
C ALA A 137 -29.33 -8.94 22.43
#